data_AF-A0A9Q3F174-F1
#
_entry.id   AF-A0A9Q3F174-F1
#
_cell.length_a   1.000
_cell.length_b   1.000
_cell.length_c   1.000
_cell.angle_alpha   90.00
_cell.angle_beta   90.00
_cell.angle_gamma   90.00
#
_symmetry.space_group_name_H-M   'P 1'
#
loop_
_entity.id
_entity.type
_entity.pdbx_description
1 polymer ?
#
loop_
_entity_poly.entity_id
_entity_poly.type
_entity_poly.pdbx_seq_one_letter_code
_entity_poly.pdbx_strand_id
1 'polypeptide(L)'
;MKYCKDTSLSSKLDEVWKKAYDEGRFHIIYGILYHSTKHTCVITLTDRTLRNTLLHECHDSVLSGHMSEDRTLERVITCSWWPNWRKDVSEYFQTCDRCQKSNRATGKKFGIMIKIQETKYPWEIAQMDWVTVLPPGGDSSFNACLVLVDRYIKTPMFLPCNK
;
A
#
# COMPACT_ATOMS: atom_id res chain seq x y z
N MET A 1 35.49 19.23 -7.71
CA MET A 1 34.73 20.43 -7.30
C MET A 1 34.82 20.57 -5.80
N LYS A 2 35.32 21.70 -5.28
CA LYS A 2 35.38 21.96 -3.84
C LYS A 2 33.99 22.40 -3.37
N TYR A 3 33.31 21.53 -2.64
CA TYR A 3 32.02 21.82 -2.01
C TYR A 3 32.29 22.70 -0.78
N CYS A 4 31.93 23.98 -0.84
CA CYS A 4 32.05 24.88 0.29
C CYS A 4 30.83 24.67 1.19
N LYS A 5 31.01 24.07 2.37
CA LYS A 5 30.01 24.15 3.44
C LYS A 5 29.94 25.62 3.85
N ASP A 6 28.83 26.28 3.60
CA ASP A 6 28.65 27.67 4.05
C ASP A 6 28.35 27.64 5.56
N THR A 7 29.41 27.78 6.36
CA THR A 7 29.35 27.71 7.81
C THR A 7 28.42 28.79 8.41
N SER A 8 28.11 29.85 7.65
CA SER A 8 27.22 30.93 8.06
C SER A 8 25.73 30.57 8.01
N LEU A 9 25.35 29.53 7.25
CA LEU A 9 23.96 29.09 7.11
C LEU A 9 23.49 28.22 8.29
N SER A 10 24.40 27.41 8.87
CA SER A 10 24.10 26.47 9.97
C SER A 10 23.46 27.15 11.18
N SER A 11 23.85 28.39 11.49
CA SER A 11 23.38 29.14 12.65
C SER A 11 22.00 29.77 12.46
N LYS A 12 21.49 29.85 11.23
CA LYS A 12 20.18 30.44 10.89
C LYS A 12 19.12 29.39 10.54
N LEU A 13 19.50 28.12 10.46
CA LEU A 13 18.60 27.02 10.13
C LEU A 13 17.83 26.58 11.38
N ASP A 14 16.52 26.38 11.24
CA ASP A 14 15.72 25.73 12.27
C ASP A 14 16.29 24.34 12.58
N GLU A 15 16.06 23.87 13.81
CA GLU A 15 16.58 22.58 14.32
C GLU A 15 16.35 21.42 13.36
N VAL A 16 15.20 21.41 12.68
CA VAL A 16 14.79 20.35 11.76
C VAL A 16 15.69 20.25 10.52
N TRP A 17 16.21 21.40 10.07
CA TRP A 17 17.14 21.49 8.95
C TRP A 17 18.58 21.23 9.38
N LYS A 18 18.91 21.64 10.60
CA LYS A 18 20.27 21.58 11.16
C LYS A 18 20.82 20.16 11.21
N LYS A 19 20.02 19.18 11.62
CA LYS A 19 20.44 17.76 11.66
C LYS A 19 20.92 17.24 10.31
N ALA A 20 20.11 17.43 9.26
CA ALA A 20 20.47 16.99 7.91
C ALA A 20 21.64 17.81 7.32
N TYR A 21 21.76 19.07 7.74
CA TYR A 21 22.84 19.98 7.35
C TYR A 21 24.19 19.56 7.92
N ASP A 22 24.22 19.24 9.21
CA ASP A 22 25.41 18.87 9.93
C ASP A 22 26.01 17.54 9.41
N GLU A 23 25.15 16.63 8.94
CA GLU A 23 25.54 15.38 8.26
C GLU A 23 26.14 15.59 6.87
N GLY A 24 26.21 16.85 6.38
CA GLY A 24 26.85 17.20 5.10
C GLY A 24 26.07 16.73 3.87
N ARG A 25 24.76 16.52 4.01
CA ARG A 25 23.89 15.99 2.95
C ARG A 25 23.36 17.04 1.98
N PHE A 26 23.78 18.30 2.09
CA PHE A 26 23.28 19.36 1.21
C PHE A 26 24.35 19.97 0.32
N HIS A 27 23.93 20.31 -0.89
CA HIS A 27 24.74 20.98 -1.89
C HIS A 27 23.96 22.13 -2.51
N ILE A 28 24.58 23.29 -2.67
CA ILE A 28 24.00 24.41 -3.42
C ILE A 28 24.63 24.42 -4.81
N ILE A 29 23.79 24.34 -5.85
CA ILE A 29 24.20 24.35 -7.25
C ILE A 29 23.34 25.39 -7.98
N TYR A 30 23.96 26.41 -8.56
CA TYR A 30 23.27 27.54 -9.22
C TYR A 30 22.18 28.20 -8.36
N GLY A 31 22.40 28.30 -7.05
CA GLY A 31 21.44 28.89 -6.11
C GLY A 31 20.29 27.96 -5.70
N ILE A 32 20.26 26.71 -6.19
CA ILE A 32 19.27 25.70 -5.82
C ILE A 32 19.89 24.76 -4.78
N LEU A 33 19.14 24.47 -3.71
CA LEU A 33 19.54 23.54 -2.66
C LEU A 33 19.16 22.12 -3.03
N TYR A 34 20.13 21.20 -2.98
CA TYR A 34 19.96 19.77 -3.22
C TYR A 34 20.24 18.99 -1.95
N HIS A 35 19.46 17.94 -1.72
CA HIS A 35 19.68 16.95 -0.67
C HIS A 35 20.20 15.66 -1.32
N SER A 36 21.38 15.24 -0.88
CA SER A 36 22.10 14.07 -1.36
C SER A 36 22.11 12.97 -0.31
N THR A 37 21.81 11.75 -0.74
CA THR A 37 21.97 10.52 0.02
C THR A 37 22.97 9.63 -0.68
N LYS A 38 23.22 8.42 -0.16
CA LYS A 38 24.10 7.43 -0.80
C LYS A 38 23.68 7.09 -2.25
N HIS A 39 22.40 7.22 -2.58
CA HIS A 39 21.83 6.74 -3.84
C HIS A 39 21.03 7.79 -4.63
N THR A 40 20.71 8.93 -4.04
CA THR A 40 19.84 9.93 -4.66
C THR A 40 20.36 11.35 -4.41
N CYS A 41 20.15 12.24 -5.38
CA CYS A 41 20.39 13.67 -5.24
C CYS A 41 19.15 14.39 -5.78
N VAL A 42 18.39 15.03 -4.90
CA VAL A 42 17.07 15.61 -5.22
C VAL A 42 16.98 17.05 -4.74
N ILE A 43 16.09 17.82 -5.33
CA ILE A 43 15.91 19.23 -4.98
C ILE A 43 15.26 19.34 -3.60
N THR A 44 15.71 20.31 -2.81
CA THR A 44 15.17 20.57 -1.49
C THR A 44 14.12 21.68 -1.55
N LEU A 45 12.90 21.39 -1.09
CA LEU A 45 11.80 22.36 -1.10
C LEU A 45 11.63 23.03 0.27
N THR A 46 11.96 24.32 0.36
CA THR A 46 11.76 25.11 1.58
C THR A 46 10.36 25.72 1.64
N ASP A 47 9.83 26.18 0.50
CA ASP A 47 8.53 26.83 0.43
C ASP A 47 7.34 25.85 0.47
N ARG A 48 6.30 26.21 1.22
CA ARG A 48 5.12 25.37 1.40
C ARG A 48 4.24 25.31 0.15
N THR A 49 4.19 26.38 -0.64
CA THR A 49 3.36 26.39 -1.87
C THR A 49 3.93 25.42 -2.90
N LEU A 50 5.25 25.39 -3.07
CA LEU A 50 5.93 24.42 -3.94
C LEU A 50 5.75 22.97 -3.46
N ARG A 51 5.80 22.72 -2.15
CA ARG A 51 5.51 21.39 -1.60
C ARG A 51 4.09 20.93 -1.95
N ASN A 52 3.10 21.80 -1.77
CA ASN A 52 1.71 21.48 -2.11
C ASN A 52 1.53 21.22 -3.61
N THR A 53 2.17 22.01 -4.48
CA THR A 53 2.15 21.79 -5.93
C THR A 53 2.77 20.44 -6.28
N LEU A 54 3.89 20.07 -5.68
CA LEU A 54 4.49 18.76 -5.89
C LEU A 54 3.57 17.62 -5.42
N LEU A 55 2.96 17.76 -4.25
CA LEU A 55 2.03 16.76 -3.71
C LEU A 55 0.83 16.57 -4.63
N HIS A 56 0.26 17.67 -5.15
CA HIS A 56 -0.77 17.64 -6.18
C HIS A 56 -0.32 16.89 -7.43
N GLU A 57 0.86 17.19 -7.97
CA GLU A 57 1.37 16.47 -9.14
C GLU A 57 1.61 14.98 -8.86
N CYS A 58 2.13 14.64 -7.69
CA CYS A 58 2.42 13.26 -7.32
C CYS A 58 1.16 12.43 -7.05
N HIS A 59 0.06 13.07 -6.62
CA HIS A 59 -1.16 12.40 -6.16
C HIS A 59 -2.40 12.64 -7.04
N ASP A 60 -2.74 13.89 -7.30
CA ASP A 60 -4.00 14.32 -7.95
C ASP A 60 -3.91 14.49 -9.46
N SER A 61 -2.70 14.60 -10.00
CA SER A 61 -2.50 14.67 -11.45
C SER A 61 -3.19 13.50 -12.16
N VAL A 62 -3.73 13.74 -13.36
CA VAL A 62 -4.40 12.71 -14.17
C VAL A 62 -3.46 11.52 -14.43
N LEU A 63 -2.17 11.77 -14.56
CA LEU A 63 -1.13 10.76 -14.76
C LEU A 63 -0.75 10.00 -13.46
N SER A 64 -1.22 10.50 -12.32
CA SER A 64 -0.91 9.97 -11.00
C SER A 64 -1.99 9.05 -10.45
N GLY A 65 -3.21 9.14 -10.97
CA GLY A 65 -4.25 8.14 -10.78
C GLY A 65 -4.68 7.89 -9.33
N HIS A 66 -4.40 8.82 -8.40
CA HIS A 66 -4.71 8.65 -6.97
C HIS A 66 -4.16 7.34 -6.38
N MET A 67 -2.91 7.00 -6.73
CA MET A 67 -2.23 5.81 -6.24
C MET A 67 -2.14 5.79 -4.71
N SER A 68 -1.80 4.62 -4.14
CA SER A 68 -1.67 4.45 -2.69
C SER A 68 -0.68 5.43 -2.05
N GLU A 69 -0.80 5.61 -0.73
CA GLU A 69 0.10 6.46 0.06
C GLU A 69 1.57 6.06 -0.16
N ASP A 70 1.88 4.76 -0.13
CA ASP A 70 3.24 4.24 -0.38
C ASP A 70 3.79 4.65 -1.75
N ARG A 71 2.97 4.57 -2.80
CA ARG A 71 3.37 4.99 -4.15
C ARG A 71 3.58 6.50 -4.25
N THR A 72 2.75 7.27 -3.53
CA THR A 72 2.90 8.73 -3.45
C THR A 72 4.21 9.09 -2.73
N LEU A 73 4.53 8.40 -1.64
CA LEU A 73 5.80 8.56 -0.91
C LEU A 73 7.01 8.24 -1.80
N GLU A 74 6.96 7.14 -2.55
CA GLU A 74 8.01 6.74 -3.50
C GLU A 74 8.24 7.81 -4.58
N ARG A 75 7.18 8.40 -5.13
CA ARG A 75 7.30 9.46 -6.14
C ARG A 75 7.88 10.74 -5.55
N VAL A 76 7.37 11.18 -4.41
CA VAL A 76 7.83 12.42 -3.78
C VAL A 76 9.34 12.40 -3.54
N ILE A 77 9.86 11.31 -2.97
CA ILE A 77 11.29 11.20 -2.64
C ILE A 77 12.20 11.10 -3.88
N THR A 78 11.67 10.69 -5.04
CA THR A 78 12.42 10.70 -6.30
C THR A 78 12.57 12.10 -6.90
N CYS A 79 11.65 13.01 -6.59
CA CYS A 79 11.65 14.37 -7.11
C CYS A 79 12.32 15.37 -6.16
N SER A 80 12.02 15.26 -4.86
CA SER A 80 12.38 16.30 -3.91
C SER A 80 12.38 15.83 -2.46
N TRP A 81 12.98 16.64 -1.59
CA TRP A 81 13.08 16.36 -0.16
C TRP A 81 12.81 17.61 0.66
N TRP A 82 12.24 17.43 1.85
CA TRP A 82 12.15 18.46 2.89
C TRP A 82 12.01 17.80 4.27
N PRO A 83 12.22 18.52 5.37
CA PRO A 83 12.03 17.95 6.69
C PRO A 83 10.57 17.57 6.93
N ASN A 84 10.36 16.40 7.53
CA ASN A 84 9.03 15.82 7.78
C ASN A 84 8.20 15.53 6.50
N TRP A 85 8.83 15.41 5.33
CA TRP A 85 8.11 15.15 4.07
C TRP A 85 7.15 13.97 4.11
N ARG A 86 7.50 12.87 4.80
CA ARG A 86 6.62 11.71 4.95
C ARG A 86 5.32 12.05 5.68
N LYS A 87 5.42 12.88 6.73
CA LYS A 87 4.27 13.32 7.51
C LYS A 87 3.37 14.22 6.65
N ASP A 88 3.97 15.17 5.93
CA ASP A 88 3.23 16.07 5.04
C ASP A 88 2.50 15.29 3.92
N VAL A 89 3.13 14.26 3.33
CA VAL A 89 2.50 13.37 2.34
C VAL A 89 1.31 12.62 2.97
N SER A 90 1.47 12.08 4.17
CA SER A 90 0.41 11.36 4.87
C SER A 90 -0.79 12.26 5.19
N GLU A 91 -0.52 13.47 5.71
CA GLU A 91 -1.55 14.48 5.97
C GLU A 91 -2.27 14.87 4.68
N TYR A 92 -1.55 15.10 3.59
CA TYR A 92 -2.12 15.38 2.28
C TYR A 92 -3.03 14.25 1.79
N PHE A 93 -2.57 12.99 1.88
CA PHE A 93 -3.34 11.82 1.48
C PHE A 93 -4.64 11.65 2.29
N GLN A 94 -4.61 12.00 3.59
CA GLN A 94 -5.82 12.00 4.43
C GLN A 94 -6.84 13.06 4.01
N THR A 95 -6.43 14.15 3.36
CA THR A 95 -7.37 15.15 2.82
C THR A 95 -8.05 14.74 1.51
N CYS A 96 -7.58 13.68 0.84
CA CYS A 96 -8.12 13.26 -0.45
C CYS A 96 -9.42 12.45 -0.30
N ASP A 97 -10.56 13.10 -0.55
CA ASP A 97 -11.90 12.48 -0.47
C ASP A 97 -12.05 11.22 -1.33
N ARG A 98 -11.45 11.20 -2.55
CA ARG A 98 -11.49 10.05 -3.46
C ARG A 98 -10.81 8.83 -2.85
N CYS A 99 -9.59 9.02 -2.33
CA CYS A 99 -8.83 7.95 -1.69
C CYS A 99 -9.48 7.49 -0.39
N GLN A 100 -10.00 8.41 0.43
CA GLN A 100 -10.66 8.03 1.69
C GLN A 100 -11.96 7.23 1.44
N LYS A 101 -12.65 7.47 0.32
CA LYS A 101 -13.83 6.70 -0.08
C LYS A 101 -13.47 5.34 -0.68
N SER A 102 -12.43 5.26 -1.51
CA SER A 102 -12.03 4.02 -2.17
C SER A 102 -11.25 3.08 -1.26
N ASN A 103 -10.32 3.61 -0.45
CA ASN A 103 -9.49 2.88 0.51
C ASN A 103 -10.10 2.88 1.91
N ARG A 104 -11.43 2.84 2.03
CA ARG A 104 -12.02 2.49 3.33
C ARG A 104 -11.38 1.19 3.79
N ALA A 105 -10.91 1.14 5.04
CA ALA A 105 -10.35 -0.07 5.62
C ALA A 105 -11.37 -1.21 5.50
N THR A 106 -11.23 -2.04 4.47
CA THR A 106 -12.09 -3.20 4.22
C THR A 106 -11.61 -4.31 5.14
N GLY A 107 -11.86 -4.13 6.43
CA GLY A 107 -11.39 -5.07 7.43
C GLY A 107 -11.99 -4.74 8.78
N LYS A 108 -13.06 -5.44 9.15
CA LYS A 108 -13.20 -5.79 10.57
C LYS A 108 -11.86 -6.42 10.97
N LYS A 109 -11.35 -6.12 12.18
CA LYS A 109 -10.20 -6.86 12.75
C LYS A 109 -10.39 -8.32 12.39
N PHE A 110 -9.39 -8.97 11.77
CA PHE A 110 -9.46 -10.38 11.45
C PHE A 110 -10.05 -11.09 12.67
N GLY A 111 -11.24 -11.67 12.49
CA GLY A 111 -11.87 -12.40 13.57
C GLY A 111 -10.89 -13.46 14.06
N ILE A 112 -10.86 -13.70 15.36
CA ILE A 112 -10.10 -14.84 15.89
C ILE A 112 -10.62 -16.07 15.15
N MET A 113 -9.73 -16.82 14.49
CA MET A 113 -10.12 -18.08 13.86
C MET A 113 -10.67 -19.00 14.94
N ILE A 114 -11.98 -19.24 14.92
CA ILE A 114 -12.62 -20.16 15.85
C ILE A 114 -12.25 -21.57 15.39
N LYS A 115 -11.64 -22.35 16.28
CA LYS A 115 -11.38 -23.76 16.02
C LYS A 115 -12.72 -24.47 15.89
N ILE A 116 -13.00 -25.02 14.72
CA ILE A 116 -14.21 -25.80 14.49
C ILE A 116 -14.09 -27.12 15.29
N GLN A 117 -15.09 -27.49 16.07
CA GLN A 117 -15.06 -28.68 16.96
C GLN A 117 -14.73 -29.96 16.20
N GLU A 118 -13.74 -30.75 16.62
CA GLU A 118 -13.41 -32.03 15.98
C GLU A 118 -14.54 -33.06 16.18
N THR A 119 -14.84 -33.82 15.13
CA THR A 119 -15.78 -34.95 15.19
C THR A 119 -15.10 -36.16 15.82
N LYS A 120 -15.87 -36.97 16.55
CA LYS A 120 -15.44 -38.20 17.23
C LYS A 120 -15.77 -39.46 16.45
N TYR A 121 -16.84 -39.41 15.64
CA TYR A 121 -17.32 -40.55 14.87
C TYR A 121 -17.60 -40.17 13.40
N PRO A 122 -17.51 -41.14 12.47
CA PRO A 122 -18.01 -40.97 11.11
C PRO A 122 -19.45 -40.48 11.06
N TRP A 123 -19.76 -39.59 10.11
CA TRP A 123 -21.10 -39.08 9.80
C TRP A 123 -21.75 -38.19 10.87
N GLU A 124 -20.99 -37.74 11.87
CA GLU A 124 -21.51 -36.75 12.84
C GLU A 124 -21.72 -35.37 12.22
N ILE A 125 -20.80 -34.95 11.33
CA ILE A 125 -20.87 -33.66 10.65
C ILE A 125 -20.46 -33.87 9.19
N ALA A 126 -21.44 -33.69 8.30
CA ALA A 126 -21.21 -33.61 6.86
C ALA A 126 -21.16 -32.15 6.41
N GLN A 127 -20.18 -31.82 5.58
CA GLN A 127 -20.09 -30.55 4.88
C GLN A 127 -20.54 -30.76 3.44
N MET A 128 -21.31 -29.81 2.91
CA MET A 128 -21.89 -29.88 1.58
C MET A 128 -21.51 -28.64 0.81
N ASP A 129 -21.07 -28.81 -0.43
CA ASP A 129 -20.80 -27.70 -1.35
C ASP A 129 -21.21 -28.07 -2.77
N TRP A 130 -21.55 -27.06 -3.57
CA TRP A 130 -21.95 -27.23 -4.96
C TRP A 130 -20.88 -26.71 -5.90
N VAL A 131 -20.32 -27.61 -6.72
CA VAL A 131 -19.52 -27.22 -7.86
C VAL A 131 -20.47 -27.08 -9.05
N THR A 132 -20.69 -25.84 -9.51
CA THR A 132 -21.60 -25.53 -10.61
C THR A 132 -20.86 -25.03 -11.84
N VAL A 133 -21.55 -24.95 -12.98
CA VAL A 133 -20.98 -24.46 -14.25
C VAL A 133 -19.88 -25.39 -14.77
N LEU A 134 -20.07 -26.70 -14.61
CA LEU A 134 -19.21 -27.70 -15.22
C LEU A 134 -19.64 -27.93 -16.68
N PRO A 135 -18.70 -28.25 -17.58
CA PRO A 135 -19.06 -28.75 -18.91
C PRO A 135 -19.99 -29.98 -18.77
N PRO A 136 -21.10 -30.05 -19.53
CA PRO A 136 -21.99 -31.20 -19.48
C PRO A 136 -21.24 -32.50 -19.81
N GLY A 137 -21.41 -33.53 -18.97
CA GLY A 137 -20.63 -34.77 -19.09
C GLY A 137 -21.39 -36.03 -18.70
N GLY A 138 -20.88 -37.17 -19.18
CA GLY A 138 -21.47 -38.50 -18.99
C GLY A 138 -22.77 -38.71 -19.78
N ASP A 139 -23.37 -39.89 -19.64
CA ASP A 139 -24.56 -40.29 -20.39
C ASP A 139 -25.80 -39.41 -20.08
N SER A 140 -25.82 -38.81 -18.88
CA SER A 140 -26.91 -37.93 -18.41
C SER A 140 -26.62 -36.43 -18.60
N SER A 141 -25.46 -36.07 -19.17
CA SER A 141 -25.08 -34.68 -19.47
C SER A 141 -25.17 -33.72 -18.26
N PHE A 142 -24.74 -34.18 -17.09
CA PHE A 142 -24.79 -33.39 -15.85
C PHE A 142 -23.82 -32.19 -15.91
N ASN A 143 -24.23 -31.05 -15.35
CA ASN A 143 -23.49 -29.78 -15.41
C ASN A 143 -23.11 -29.19 -14.03
N ALA A 144 -23.36 -29.96 -12.96
CA ALA A 144 -23.01 -29.63 -11.59
C ALA A 144 -22.67 -30.89 -10.79
N CYS A 145 -22.06 -30.70 -9.63
CA CYS A 145 -21.72 -31.76 -8.69
C CYS A 145 -21.92 -31.29 -7.26
N LEU A 146 -22.71 -32.04 -6.49
CA LEU A 146 -22.79 -31.89 -5.04
C LEU A 146 -21.61 -32.66 -4.41
N VAL A 147 -20.76 -31.94 -3.71
CA VAL A 147 -19.65 -32.48 -2.94
C VAL A 147 -20.09 -32.62 -1.50
N LEU A 148 -20.13 -33.86 -1.01
CA LEU A 148 -20.44 -34.16 0.39
C LEU A 148 -19.21 -34.72 1.07
N VAL A 149 -18.71 -34.04 2.10
CA VAL A 149 -17.51 -34.44 2.83
C VAL A 149 -17.88 -34.74 4.26
N ASP A 150 -17.69 -35.98 4.69
CA ASP A 150 -17.72 -36.29 6.11
C ASP A 150 -16.45 -35.74 6.78
N ARG A 151 -16.64 -34.98 7.87
CA ARG A 151 -15.54 -34.26 8.50
C ARG A 151 -14.59 -35.16 9.29
N TYR A 152 -15.04 -36.34 9.71
CA TYR A 152 -14.21 -37.32 10.40
C TYR A 152 -13.33 -38.10 9.40
N ILE A 153 -13.96 -38.72 8.41
CA ILE A 153 -13.30 -39.56 7.39
C ILE A 153 -12.48 -38.69 6.42
N LYS A 154 -12.91 -37.44 6.18
CA LYS A 154 -12.29 -36.48 5.24
C LYS A 154 -12.28 -36.96 3.78
N THR A 155 -13.16 -37.90 3.44
CA THR A 155 -13.33 -38.40 2.08
C THR A 155 -14.55 -37.74 1.45
N PRO A 156 -14.41 -37.10 0.28
CA PRO A 156 -15.54 -36.54 -0.45
C PRO A 156 -16.33 -37.64 -1.19
N MET A 157 -17.65 -37.50 -1.19
CA MET A 157 -18.55 -38.14 -2.13
C MET A 157 -19.03 -37.12 -3.15
N PHE A 158 -19.03 -37.51 -4.42
CA PHE A 158 -19.43 -36.65 -5.54
C PHE A 158 -20.73 -37.16 -6.12
N LEU A 159 -21.75 -36.31 -6.12
CA LEU A 159 -23.07 -36.62 -6.65
C LEU A 159 -23.32 -35.73 -7.87
N PRO A 160 -23.22 -36.29 -9.11
CA PRO A 160 -23.43 -35.52 -10.31
C PRO A 160 -24.91 -35.13 -10.43
N CYS A 161 -25.17 -33.91 -10.88
CA CYS A 161 -26.51 -33.31 -10.92
C CYS A 161 -26.61 -32.20 -11.95
N ASN A 162 -27.82 -31.67 -12.12
CA ASN A 162 -28.08 -30.49 -12.92
C ASN A 162 -28.26 -29.28 -11.99
N LYS A 163 -27.76 -28.13 -12.42
CA LYS A 163 -28.05 -26.83 -11.81
C LYS A 163 -29.53 -26.47 -11.92
#